data_AF-A0A2U1NS33-F1
#
_entry.id   AF-A0A2U1NS33-F1
#
_cell.length_a   1.000
_cell.length_b   1.000
_cell.length_c   1.000
_cell.angle_alpha   90.00
_cell.angle_beta   90.00
_cell.angle_gamma   90.00
#
_symmetry.space_group_name_H-M   'P 1'
#
loop_
_entity.id
_entity.type
_entity.pdbx_description
1 polymer ?
#
loop_
_entity_poly.entity_id
_entity_poly.type
_entity_poly.pdbx_seq_one_letter_code
_entity_poly.pdbx_strand_id
1 'polypeptide(L)'
;MASSNNKTYGKWRGVGWDVVPLNTTRHRYFVSGKAFCYGGMKLFVQVEKPPPPPRAAPVKSGAPRTSYRTTFVLPLAFAIGAVWDSFLRVMG
;
A
#
# COMPACT_ATOMS: atom_id res chain seq x y z
N MET A 1 7.79 -35.54 -7.58
CA MET A 1 9.10 -35.19 -7.01
C MET A 1 9.67 -34.03 -7.79
N ALA A 2 9.69 -32.80 -7.26
CA ALA A 2 10.62 -31.81 -7.78
C ALA A 2 11.98 -32.15 -7.17
N SER A 3 12.65 -33.12 -7.81
CA SER A 3 14.09 -33.00 -7.94
C SER A 3 14.30 -31.76 -8.80
N SER A 4 15.08 -30.77 -8.35
CA SER A 4 15.43 -29.65 -9.22
C SER A 4 16.45 -30.17 -10.24
N ASN A 5 15.96 -30.80 -11.32
CA ASN A 5 16.76 -31.13 -12.51
C ASN A 5 16.75 -29.98 -13.53
N ASN A 6 16.22 -28.82 -13.14
CA ASN A 6 16.39 -27.55 -13.85
C ASN A 6 17.70 -26.90 -13.36
N LYS A 7 18.75 -27.04 -14.16
CA LYS A 7 20.01 -26.34 -13.95
C LYS A 7 19.83 -24.88 -14.35
N THR A 8 19.44 -24.03 -13.41
CA THR A 8 19.47 -22.58 -13.61
C THR A 8 20.92 -22.16 -13.77
N TYR A 9 21.27 -21.66 -14.95
CA TYR A 9 22.61 -21.22 -15.33
C TYR A 9 22.97 -19.87 -14.66
N GLY A 10 22.96 -19.83 -13.32
CA GLY A 10 23.48 -18.72 -12.53
C GLY A 10 24.70 -19.21 -11.76
N LYS A 11 25.89 -19.09 -12.37
CA LYS A 11 27.13 -19.59 -11.78
C LYS A 11 27.56 -18.73 -10.59
N TRP A 12 27.15 -19.14 -9.38
CA TRP A 12 27.86 -18.84 -8.14
C TRP A 12 28.37 -20.16 -7.56
N ARG A 13 29.68 -20.38 -7.67
CA ARG A 13 30.33 -21.57 -7.13
C ARG A 13 30.30 -21.48 -5.61
N GLY A 14 29.42 -22.25 -4.99
CA GLY A 14 29.47 -22.53 -3.56
C GLY A 14 28.23 -22.08 -2.81
N VAL A 15 27.60 -23.07 -2.17
CA VAL A 15 26.65 -22.96 -1.06
C VAL A 15 25.22 -22.54 -1.42
N GLY A 16 24.29 -23.51 -1.44
CA GLY A 16 22.98 -23.39 -0.77
C GLY A 16 21.78 -22.73 -1.47
N TRP A 17 21.91 -22.08 -2.63
CA TRP A 17 20.78 -21.34 -3.23
C TRP A 17 20.24 -22.02 -4.49
N ASP A 18 19.02 -22.55 -4.42
CA ASP A 18 18.24 -23.02 -5.58
C ASP A 18 17.06 -22.07 -5.82
N VAL A 19 17.13 -21.32 -6.93
CA VAL A 19 16.06 -20.41 -7.35
C VAL A 19 15.20 -21.11 -8.39
N VAL A 20 13.99 -21.50 -7.99
CA VAL A 20 13.04 -22.19 -8.87
C VAL A 20 11.89 -21.24 -9.24
N PRO A 21 11.69 -20.91 -10.53
CA PRO A 21 10.61 -20.03 -10.96
C PRO A 21 9.24 -20.73 -10.93
N LEU A 22 8.22 -20.05 -10.39
CA LEU A 22 6.84 -20.56 -10.21
C LEU A 22 5.88 -20.06 -11.31
N ASN A 23 6.24 -20.26 -12.58
CA ASN A 23 5.44 -19.75 -13.72
C ASN A 23 4.09 -20.47 -13.95
N THR A 24 3.84 -21.59 -13.27
CA THR A 24 2.64 -22.41 -13.47
C THR A 24 1.87 -22.57 -12.18
N THR A 25 0.57 -22.30 -12.21
CA THR A 25 -0.34 -22.45 -11.06
C THR A 25 -0.66 -23.92 -10.82
N ARG A 26 0.25 -24.59 -10.11
CA ARG A 26 0.17 -26.01 -9.77
C ARG A 26 0.76 -26.22 -8.38
N HIS A 27 0.30 -27.27 -7.72
CA HIS A 27 0.92 -27.78 -6.51
C HIS A 27 2.32 -28.32 -6.82
N ARG A 28 3.34 -27.80 -6.13
CA ARG A 28 4.73 -28.24 -6.31
C ARG A 28 5.29 -28.79 -4.99
N TYR A 29 6.01 -29.90 -5.10
CA TYR A 29 6.64 -30.59 -3.97
C TYR A 29 8.15 -30.62 -4.16
N PHE A 30 8.88 -29.91 -3.31
CA PHE A 30 10.33 -29.91 -3.25
C PHE A 30 10.80 -30.89 -2.18
N VAL A 31 11.75 -31.76 -2.52
CA VAL A 31 12.23 -32.81 -1.61
C VAL A 31 13.74 -32.93 -1.72
N SER A 32 14.44 -33.02 -0.58
CA SER A 32 15.88 -33.28 -0.55
C SER A 32 16.19 -34.75 -0.81
N GLY A 33 17.24 -35.01 -1.61
CA GLY A 33 17.79 -36.35 -1.81
C GLY A 33 18.53 -36.89 -0.57
N LYS A 34 19.01 -38.14 -0.64
CA LYS A 34 19.76 -38.82 0.45
C LYS A 34 18.99 -39.03 1.75
N ALA A 35 17.75 -39.53 1.67
CA ALA A 35 16.90 -39.90 2.81
C ALA A 35 16.52 -38.77 3.80
N PHE A 36 17.05 -37.56 3.62
CA PHE A 36 16.70 -36.37 4.41
C PHE A 36 15.23 -35.94 4.28
N CYS A 37 14.53 -36.42 3.24
CA CYS A 37 13.07 -36.32 3.13
C CYS A 37 12.35 -36.90 4.36
N TYR A 38 12.80 -38.04 4.88
CA TYR A 38 12.22 -38.68 6.07
C TYR A 38 12.49 -37.89 7.35
N GLY A 39 13.56 -37.10 7.36
CA GLY A 39 13.89 -36.14 8.42
C GLY A 39 13.16 -34.79 8.30
N GLY A 40 12.24 -34.63 7.35
CA GLY A 40 11.42 -33.43 7.22
C GLY A 40 11.90 -32.40 6.19
N MET A 41 12.98 -32.67 5.43
CA MET A 41 13.40 -31.80 4.32
C MET A 41 12.51 -31.99 3.09
N LYS A 42 11.27 -31.51 3.20
CA LYS A 42 10.25 -31.46 2.15
C LYS A 42 9.45 -30.16 2.26
N LEU A 43 9.15 -29.53 1.14
CA LEU A 43 8.36 -28.30 1.07
C LEU A 43 7.23 -28.48 0.06
N PHE A 44 6.04 -28.06 0.45
CA PHE A 44 4.87 -28.00 -0.41
C PHE A 44 4.55 -26.53 -0.71
N VAL A 45 4.47 -26.19 -1.98
CA VAL A 45 4.11 -24.83 -2.42
C VAL A 45 2.88 -24.92 -3.31
N GLN A 46 1.80 -24.27 -2.86
CA GLN A 46 0.60 -24.05 -3.66
C GLN A 46 0.75 -22.73 -4.40
N VAL A 47 0.88 -22.81 -5.73
CA VAL A 47 1.03 -21.63 -6.58
C VAL A 47 -0.34 -21.22 -7.09
N GLU A 48 -0.86 -20.12 -6.56
CA GLU A 48 -2.12 -19.52 -7.01
C GLU A 48 -1.86 -18.30 -7.88
N LYS A 49 -2.83 -17.97 -8.75
CA LYS A 49 -2.77 -16.70 -9.49
C LYS A 49 -3.03 -15.58 -8.49
N PRO A 50 -2.20 -14.54 -8.43
CA PRO A 50 -2.55 -13.38 -7.65
C PRO A 50 -3.90 -12.83 -8.16
N PRO A 51 -4.79 -12.38 -7.26
CA PRO A 51 -6.02 -11.75 -7.69
C PRO A 51 -5.69 -10.57 -8.62
N PRO A 52 -6.52 -10.29 -9.64
CA PRO A 52 -6.30 -9.14 -10.51
C PRO A 52 -6.19 -7.88 -9.64
N PRO A 53 -5.25 -6.96 -9.95
CA PRO A 53 -5.04 -5.78 -9.14
C PRO A 53 -6.37 -5.01 -9.00
N PRO A 54 -6.77 -4.64 -7.77
CA PRO A 54 -8.00 -3.89 -7.58
C PRO A 54 -7.91 -2.60 -8.39
N ARG A 55 -8.94 -2.30 -9.19
CA ARG A 55 -9.02 -1.05 -9.95
C ARG A 55 -8.90 0.11 -8.96
N ALA A 56 -7.90 0.97 -9.16
CA ALA A 56 -7.68 2.14 -8.33
C ALA A 56 -8.98 2.96 -8.24
N ALA A 57 -9.44 3.21 -7.02
CA ALA A 57 -10.61 4.06 -6.79
C ALA A 57 -10.30 5.49 -7.30
N PRO A 58 -11.26 6.20 -7.90
CA PRO A 58 -11.04 7.58 -8.32
C PRO A 58 -10.66 8.43 -7.11
N VAL A 59 -9.48 9.05 -7.16
CA VAL A 59 -9.04 10.01 -6.14
C VAL A 59 -9.94 11.24 -6.26
N LYS A 60 -10.95 11.33 -5.39
CA LYS A 60 -11.72 12.57 -5.23
C LYS A 60 -10.82 13.57 -4.51
N SER A 61 -10.26 14.52 -5.25
CA SER A 61 -9.60 15.68 -4.68
C SER A 61 -10.64 16.53 -3.96
N GLY A 62 -10.76 16.36 -2.64
CA GLY A 62 -11.56 17.20 -1.77
C GLY A 62 -10.83 18.52 -1.52
N ALA A 63 -10.77 19.39 -2.52
CA ALA A 63 -10.34 20.76 -2.29
C ALA A 63 -11.44 21.46 -1.47
N PRO A 64 -11.15 21.98 -0.26
CA PRO A 64 -12.12 22.75 0.48
C PRO A 64 -12.46 24.00 -0.34
N ARG A 65 -13.70 24.08 -0.83
CA ARG A 65 -14.22 25.32 -1.42
C ARG A 65 -14.37 26.30 -0.27
N THR A 66 -13.38 27.17 -0.10
CA THR A 66 -13.47 28.32 0.82
C THR A 66 -14.68 29.14 0.39
N SER A 67 -15.77 29.00 1.14
CA SER A 67 -16.99 29.76 0.91
C SER A 67 -16.70 31.22 1.24
N TYR A 68 -16.57 32.04 0.18
CA TYR A 68 -16.27 33.47 0.24
C TYR A 68 -17.23 34.25 1.16
N ARG A 69 -18.41 33.69 1.43
CA ARG A 69 -19.44 34.28 2.28
C ARG A 69 -19.06 34.35 3.76
N THR A 70 -18.24 33.43 4.27
CA THR A 70 -17.91 33.37 5.70
C THR A 70 -16.75 34.29 6.06
N THR A 71 -15.85 34.56 5.11
CA THR A 71 -14.63 35.35 5.33
C THR A 71 -14.90 36.83 5.62
N PHE A 72 -15.97 37.41 5.06
CA PHE A 72 -16.23 38.85 5.17
C PHE A 72 -17.32 39.23 6.19
N VAL A 73 -18.18 38.31 6.60
CA VAL A 73 -19.27 38.61 7.54
C VAL A 73 -18.74 38.93 8.94
N LEU A 74 -17.75 38.16 9.42
CA LEU A 74 -17.17 38.38 10.74
C LEU A 74 -16.45 39.75 10.83
N PRO A 75 -15.47 40.10 9.96
CA PRO A 75 -14.80 41.39 10.02
C PRO A 75 -15.76 42.58 9.89
N LEU A 76 -16.78 42.48 9.04
CA LEU A 76 -17.74 43.57 8.82
C LEU A 76 -18.61 43.83 10.04
N ALA A 77 -19.11 42.78 10.70
CA ALA A 77 -19.90 42.91 11.92
C ALA A 77 -19.07 43.53 13.07
N PHE A 78 -17.79 43.11 13.19
CA PHE A 78 -16.88 43.70 14.18
C PHE A 78 -16.61 45.19 13.91
N ALA A 79 -16.40 45.58 12.65
CA ALA A 79 -16.16 46.99 12.31
C ALA A 79 -17.38 47.87 12.65
N ILE A 80 -18.60 47.41 12.34
CA ILE A 80 -19.84 48.13 12.66
C ILE A 80 -20.01 48.28 14.18
N GLY A 81 -19.76 47.21 14.94
CA GLY A 81 -19.84 47.25 16.40
C GLY A 81 -18.84 48.24 17.01
N ALA A 82 -17.60 48.25 16.52
CA ALA A 82 -16.56 49.16 17.00
C ALA A 82 -16.88 50.64 16.72
N VAL A 83 -17.46 50.95 15.55
CA VAL A 83 -17.88 52.32 15.22
C VAL A 83 -19.02 52.76 16.13
N TRP A 84 -19.98 51.89 16.41
CA TRP A 84 -21.10 52.21 17.29
C TRP A 84 -20.67 52.43 18.74
N ASP A 85 -19.82 51.57 19.29
CA ASP A 85 -19.25 51.74 20.64
C ASP A 85 -18.45 53.05 20.75
N SER A 86 -17.68 53.39 19.71
CA SER A 86 -16.96 54.68 19.66
C SER A 86 -17.92 55.86 19.65
N PHE A 87 -19.01 55.78 18.87
CA PHE A 87 -20.02 56.84 18.81
C PHE A 87 -20.73 57.04 20.15
N LEU A 88 -21.13 55.96 20.82
CA LEU A 88 -21.75 56.02 22.14
C LEU A 88 -20.83 56.62 23.21
N ARG A 89 -19.52 56.37 23.12
CA ARG A 89 -18.52 56.94 24.04
C ARG A 89 -18.19 58.41 23.79
N VAL A 90 -18.48 58.93 22.60
CA VAL A 90 -18.24 60.33 22.25
C VAL A 90 -19.48 61.20 22.52
N MET A 91 -20.68 60.62 22.43
CA MET A 91 -21.95 61.31 22.57
C MET A 91 -22.62 61.17 23.95
N GLY A 92 -22.06 60.36 24.86
CA GLY A 92 -22.48 60.24 26.27
C GLY A 92 -21.42 60.80 27.20
#